data_AF-A0A6G1D1E8-F1
#
_entry.id   AF-A0A6G1D1E8-F1
#
_cell.length_a   1.000
_cell.length_b   1.000
_cell.length_c   1.000
_cell.angle_alpha   90.00
_cell.angle_beta   90.00
_cell.angle_gamma   90.00
#
_symmetry.space_group_name_H-M   'P 1'
#
loop_
_entity.id
_entity.type
_entity.pdbx_description
1 polymer ?
#
loop_
_entity_poly.entity_id
_entity_poly.type
_entity_poly.pdbx_seq_one_letter_code
_entity_poly.pdbx_strand_id
1 'polypeptide(L)'
;MAEALRFPGVARDSPAAAPSIGAASRLGCAAARPGGRCTTRRRGLVVRCQSGAAAVVLKKDDAASVAAEKASSATGFTVVMKFGGSSVASAERMREVADLILSFPEETPVVVLSAMGKTTNNLLLAGEKAVSCGAPKASEIQELAVIKELHIRTIDELGLDRSIVSGLLDELEQLLKGVAMMKELTPRTRDYLVSFGECMSTRIFAAYLNKLGKKARQYDTFDIGFITTDDFTNADILEATYPAVAKRLQGDWIHDPAIPIVTGFLGKGCKSCAVTTLGRGGSDLTATTIGKALGLREIQVWKDVDGVLTCDPNICASAIPVPYLTFEEAAELAYFGAQVLHPQSMRPAKGAGIPVRVKNSYNRRAPGTVITKTRDLSKSILTSIVLKSNITMLDIVSTRMLGQYGFLAKVFSIFEDLGISVDCVATSEVSISLTLDPSKLWCRELIQQELDHVVEELEKIAVVHLLQHRSIISLIGNVQRSSLILEKAFNVLRRNGVNVQMISQGASKVNISLVVHDSEAKKCIQALHSAFFENGFLSEVEGEGLQHNGSPVNSNGVIYGN
;
A
#
# COMPACT_ATOMS: atom_id res chain seq x y z
N MET A 1 -40.26 28.37 65.75
CA MET A 1 -38.86 28.17 66.19
C MET A 1 -38.01 28.44 64.94
N ALA A 2 -37.56 29.67 64.60
CA ALA A 2 -36.69 30.62 65.33
C ALA A 2 -35.35 29.92 65.68
N GLU A 3 -34.12 30.33 65.30
CA GLU A 3 -33.44 31.57 64.85
C GLU A 3 -32.26 31.17 63.93
N ALA A 4 -31.83 31.84 62.84
CA ALA A 4 -31.37 33.20 62.59
C ALA A 4 -29.95 33.55 63.13
N LEU A 5 -29.09 34.08 62.25
CA LEU A 5 -28.00 35.08 62.41
C LEU A 5 -27.04 34.97 61.20
N ARG A 6 -26.52 36.00 60.49
CA ARG A 6 -26.76 37.44 60.32
C ARG A 6 -25.84 37.90 59.14
N PHE A 7 -26.32 38.80 58.28
CA PHE A 7 -25.54 39.58 57.28
C PHE A 7 -24.84 40.80 57.98
N PRO A 8 -23.88 41.51 57.33
CA PRO A 8 -24.18 42.58 56.35
C PRO A 8 -23.20 42.67 55.15
N GLY A 9 -23.67 43.25 54.04
CA GLY A 9 -22.84 43.65 52.89
C GLY A 9 -22.68 45.18 52.80
N VAL A 10 -21.85 45.67 51.85
CA VAL A 10 -21.97 46.98 51.17
C VAL A 10 -21.27 46.88 49.80
N ALA A 11 -21.80 47.61 48.83
CA ALA A 11 -21.49 47.60 47.40
C ALA A 11 -20.59 48.77 46.93
N ARG A 12 -20.21 48.67 45.64
CA ARG A 12 -19.78 49.70 44.66
C ARG A 12 -18.32 50.17 44.67
N ASP A 13 -17.58 49.91 43.58
CA ASP A 13 -17.38 50.87 42.49
C ASP A 13 -16.53 50.28 41.34
N SER A 14 -16.87 50.64 40.09
CA SER A 14 -15.99 50.51 38.92
C SER A 14 -15.14 51.80 38.81
N PRO A 15 -13.92 51.75 38.25
CA PRO A 15 -13.79 52.18 36.84
C PRO A 15 -12.63 51.56 36.01
N ALA A 16 -12.79 51.70 34.69
CA ALA A 16 -11.78 52.03 33.65
C ALA A 16 -10.58 51.08 33.31
N ALA A 17 -10.67 50.54 32.09
CA ALA A 17 -9.76 50.70 30.93
C ALA A 17 -8.24 50.43 31.01
N ALA A 18 -7.82 49.38 30.26
CA ALA A 18 -6.67 49.26 29.31
C ALA A 18 -5.21 49.39 29.87
N PRO A 19 -4.14 48.88 29.18
CA PRO A 19 -4.07 48.53 27.75
C PRO A 19 -3.36 47.22 27.35
N SER A 20 -3.66 46.81 26.13
CA SER A 20 -2.92 45.89 25.25
C SER A 20 -1.75 46.59 24.55
N ILE A 21 -0.60 45.92 24.46
CA ILE A 21 0.60 46.27 23.67
C ILE A 21 0.89 45.06 22.77
N GLY A 22 1.26 45.14 21.48
CA GLY A 22 1.54 46.21 20.54
C GLY A 22 1.60 45.56 19.14
N ALA A 23 1.00 46.16 18.11
CA ALA A 23 1.55 47.20 17.24
C ALA A 23 2.15 46.62 15.94
N ALA A 24 1.32 46.63 14.89
CA ALA A 24 1.75 46.62 13.49
C ALA A 24 1.43 48.00 12.91
N SER A 25 2.43 48.72 12.42
CA SER A 25 2.25 49.96 11.66
C SER A 25 2.83 49.81 10.26
N ARG A 26 2.00 50.17 9.29
CA ARG A 26 2.35 50.41 7.88
C ARG A 26 2.92 51.82 7.71
N LEU A 27 3.69 51.99 6.63
CA LEU A 27 3.89 53.17 5.74
C LEU A 27 5.35 53.04 5.23
N GLY A 28 5.70 53.13 3.95
CA GLY A 28 5.16 53.92 2.87
C GLY A 28 6.30 54.80 2.32
N CYS A 29 6.41 54.86 0.99
CA CYS A 29 7.23 55.76 0.17
C CYS A 29 8.67 55.41 -0.23
N ALA A 30 8.90 55.80 -1.49
CA ALA A 30 10.03 55.59 -2.37
C ALA A 30 11.18 56.58 -2.15
N ALA A 31 12.37 56.23 -2.64
CA ALA A 31 13.26 57.09 -3.44
C ALA A 31 14.59 56.37 -3.73
N ALA A 32 15.28 56.80 -4.77
CA ALA A 32 16.28 56.06 -5.51
C ALA A 32 17.73 56.52 -5.28
N ARG A 33 18.66 55.57 -5.52
CA ARG A 33 20.05 55.67 -6.06
C ARG A 33 21.19 56.25 -5.19
N PRO A 34 22.49 55.97 -5.52
CA PRO A 34 23.07 55.00 -6.47
C PRO A 34 24.25 54.15 -5.91
N GLY A 35 24.65 53.08 -6.63
CA GLY A 35 26.02 52.55 -6.55
C GLY A 35 26.14 51.05 -6.83
N GLY A 36 26.90 50.68 -7.88
CA GLY A 36 27.38 49.30 -8.10
C GLY A 36 27.01 48.70 -9.46
N ARG A 37 27.88 48.89 -10.46
CA ARG A 37 27.85 48.22 -11.77
C ARG A 37 28.13 46.72 -11.62
N CYS A 38 27.40 45.87 -12.34
CA CYS A 38 28.04 44.86 -13.20
C CYS A 38 27.09 44.38 -14.31
N THR A 39 27.66 44.19 -15.49
CA THR A 39 27.05 44.02 -16.81
C THR A 39 26.50 42.61 -17.07
N THR A 40 25.42 42.47 -17.85
CA THR A 40 25.42 41.67 -19.11
C THR A 40 24.05 41.66 -19.84
N ARG A 41 24.13 42.05 -21.11
CA ARG A 41 23.30 41.77 -22.32
C ARG A 41 21.85 41.28 -22.20
N ARG A 42 20.92 42.16 -22.59
CA ARG A 42 19.64 41.82 -23.26
C ARG A 42 19.87 41.49 -24.74
N ARG A 43 19.24 40.42 -25.24
CA ARG A 43 18.87 40.29 -26.66
C ARG A 43 17.34 40.19 -26.72
N GLY A 44 16.71 41.20 -27.31
CA GLY A 44 15.31 41.15 -27.71
C GLY A 44 15.18 40.37 -29.02
N LEU A 45 14.10 39.62 -29.15
CA LEU A 45 13.66 39.04 -30.42
C LEU A 45 12.33 39.69 -30.80
N VAL A 46 12.32 40.33 -31.96
CA VAL A 46 11.17 41.00 -32.57
C VAL A 46 10.30 39.95 -33.26
N VAL A 47 8.99 39.95 -32.99
CA VAL A 47 8.01 39.12 -33.71
C VAL A 47 7.50 39.93 -34.90
N ARG A 48 7.64 39.36 -36.11
CA ARG A 48 6.96 39.83 -37.33
C ARG A 48 6.08 38.69 -37.84
N CYS A 49 4.77 38.93 -37.92
CA CYS A 49 3.83 38.03 -38.57
C CYS A 49 3.89 38.24 -40.10
N GLN A 50 4.00 37.14 -40.85
CA GLN A 50 3.50 37.06 -42.22
C GLN A 50 2.73 35.76 -42.41
N SER A 51 1.63 35.90 -43.13
CA SER A 51 0.59 34.95 -43.47
C SER A 51 1.02 33.87 -44.47
N GLY A 52 0.43 32.69 -44.37
CA GLY A 52 0.01 31.92 -45.55
C GLY A 52 0.43 30.44 -45.64
N ALA A 53 -0.60 29.61 -45.86
CA ALA A 53 -0.64 28.28 -46.46
C ALA A 53 -0.28 27.03 -45.60
N ALA A 54 -1.25 26.12 -45.57
CA ALA A 54 -1.22 24.82 -44.91
C ALA A 54 -0.36 23.81 -45.69
N ALA A 55 0.41 23.01 -44.94
CA ALA A 55 0.98 21.76 -45.41
C ALA A 55 0.91 20.73 -44.28
N VAL A 56 0.34 19.58 -44.60
CA VAL A 56 0.18 18.41 -43.73
C VAL A 56 1.57 17.90 -43.32
N VAL A 57 1.84 17.87 -42.01
CA VAL A 57 3.07 17.27 -41.45
C VAL A 57 2.65 16.12 -40.54
N LEU A 58 2.98 14.90 -40.99
CA LEU A 58 2.96 13.67 -40.20
C LEU A 58 3.72 13.91 -38.88
N LYS A 59 3.06 13.66 -37.74
CA LYS A 59 3.65 13.85 -36.42
C LYS A 59 4.76 12.83 -36.17
N LYS A 60 5.92 13.37 -35.79
CA LYS A 60 7.04 12.68 -35.13
C LYS A 60 6.57 12.06 -33.81
N ASP A 61 6.26 10.77 -33.81
CA ASP A 61 6.13 9.99 -32.55
C ASP A 61 7.27 8.97 -32.35
N ASP A 62 8.16 8.78 -33.34
CA ASP A 62 9.29 7.84 -33.22
C ASP A 62 10.55 8.41 -32.56
N ALA A 63 10.61 9.73 -32.32
CA ALA A 63 11.79 10.34 -31.69
C ALA A 63 11.79 10.24 -30.15
N ALA A 64 10.61 10.04 -29.54
CA ALA A 64 10.46 9.92 -28.09
C ALA A 64 10.78 8.50 -27.58
N SER A 65 10.51 7.46 -28.37
CA SER A 65 10.87 6.07 -28.04
C SER A 65 12.38 5.85 -28.06
N VAL A 66 13.08 6.44 -29.04
CA VAL A 66 14.55 6.34 -29.18
C VAL A 66 15.28 7.14 -28.09
N ALA A 67 14.66 8.21 -27.57
CA ALA A 67 15.21 8.98 -26.45
C ALA A 67 15.06 8.23 -25.11
N ALA A 68 13.99 7.46 -24.92
CA ALA A 68 13.79 6.61 -23.75
C ALA A 68 14.73 5.40 -23.74
N GLU A 69 14.99 4.78 -24.91
CA GLU A 69 15.99 3.71 -25.03
C GLU A 69 17.43 4.20 -24.81
N LYS A 70 17.76 5.44 -25.19
CA LYS A 70 19.09 6.00 -24.91
C LYS A 70 19.28 6.40 -23.44
N ALA A 71 18.22 6.75 -22.71
CA ALA A 71 18.31 7.06 -21.29
C ALA A 71 18.49 5.79 -20.41
N SER A 72 17.96 4.63 -20.83
CA SER A 72 18.14 3.37 -20.09
C SER A 72 19.56 2.80 -20.16
N SER A 73 20.35 3.22 -21.15
CA SER A 73 21.77 2.83 -21.27
C SER A 73 22.70 3.49 -20.25
N ALA A 74 22.23 4.50 -19.51
CA ALA A 74 23.06 5.32 -18.63
C ALA A 74 23.14 4.79 -17.18
N THR A 75 22.22 3.91 -16.75
CA THR A 75 22.08 3.57 -15.33
C THR A 75 22.71 2.24 -14.94
N GLY A 76 23.16 1.43 -15.89
CA GLY A 76 23.79 0.12 -15.64
C GLY A 76 22.88 -0.93 -15.00
N PHE A 77 21.76 -0.53 -14.39
CA PHE A 77 20.73 -1.35 -13.76
C PHE A 77 19.53 -1.55 -14.67
N THR A 78 18.95 -2.73 -14.68
CA THR A 78 17.82 -3.07 -15.58
C THR A 78 16.48 -3.16 -14.85
N VAL A 79 16.46 -3.74 -13.65
CA VAL A 79 15.24 -4.07 -12.89
C VAL A 79 15.45 -3.94 -11.38
N VAL A 80 14.35 -3.80 -10.64
CA VAL A 80 14.34 -4.04 -9.18
C VAL A 80 13.73 -5.40 -8.90
N MET A 81 14.35 -6.22 -8.06
CA MET A 81 13.79 -7.49 -7.60
C MET A 81 13.51 -7.42 -6.10
N LYS A 82 12.25 -7.46 -5.72
CA LYS A 82 11.83 -7.47 -4.32
C LYS A 82 11.44 -8.87 -3.87
N PHE A 83 11.98 -9.30 -2.72
CA PHE A 83 11.65 -10.57 -2.08
C PHE A 83 11.01 -10.34 -0.71
N GLY A 84 9.89 -11.05 -0.45
CA GLY A 84 9.18 -10.99 0.82
C GLY A 84 9.85 -11.82 1.92
N GLY A 85 9.35 -11.71 3.15
CA GLY A 85 9.93 -12.43 4.29
C GLY A 85 9.88 -13.96 4.16
N SER A 86 8.84 -14.53 3.53
CA SER A 86 8.76 -15.97 3.23
C SER A 86 9.84 -16.42 2.24
N SER A 87 10.20 -15.56 1.29
CA SER A 87 11.23 -15.82 0.29
C SER A 87 12.65 -15.83 0.86
N VAL A 88 12.87 -15.28 2.05
CA VAL A 88 14.17 -15.26 2.74
C VAL A 88 14.06 -15.80 4.17
N ALA A 89 13.12 -16.71 4.43
CA ALA A 89 12.82 -17.18 5.77
C ALA A 89 13.88 -18.13 6.38
N SER A 90 14.74 -18.73 5.54
CA SER A 90 15.76 -19.70 5.94
C SER A 90 16.98 -19.62 5.01
N ALA A 91 18.07 -20.30 5.37
CA ALA A 91 19.23 -20.41 4.51
C ALA A 91 18.87 -21.04 3.15
N GLU A 92 18.07 -22.11 3.16
CA GLU A 92 17.58 -22.78 1.94
C GLU A 92 16.86 -21.80 1.01
N ARG A 93 15.90 -21.04 1.53
CA ARG A 93 15.17 -20.02 0.77
C ARG A 93 16.11 -18.93 0.23
N MET A 94 17.11 -18.51 1.01
CA MET A 94 18.16 -17.59 0.53
C MET A 94 19.00 -18.21 -0.61
N ARG A 95 19.30 -19.51 -0.57
CA ARG A 95 19.99 -20.18 -1.70
C ARG A 95 19.13 -20.11 -2.97
N GLU A 96 17.83 -20.40 -2.86
CA GLU A 96 16.91 -20.32 -3.99
C GLU A 96 16.82 -18.91 -4.59
N VAL A 97 16.76 -17.88 -3.74
CA VAL A 97 16.74 -16.47 -4.17
C VAL A 97 18.06 -16.09 -4.87
N ALA A 98 19.20 -16.52 -4.34
CA ALA A 98 20.49 -16.31 -4.99
C ALA A 98 20.53 -16.99 -6.36
N ASP A 99 20.14 -18.27 -6.46
CA ASP A 99 20.09 -19.01 -7.71
C ASP A 99 19.15 -18.37 -8.74
N LEU A 100 18.04 -17.79 -8.27
CA LEU A 100 17.09 -17.07 -9.10
C LEU A 100 17.73 -15.81 -9.68
N ILE A 101 18.37 -14.97 -8.85
CA ILE A 101 19.05 -13.75 -9.31
C ILE A 101 20.13 -14.13 -10.34
N LEU A 102 20.90 -15.18 -10.08
CA LEU A 102 21.98 -15.63 -10.95
C LEU A 102 21.49 -16.33 -12.23
N SER A 103 20.23 -16.74 -12.29
CA SER A 103 19.64 -17.36 -13.50
C SER A 103 19.31 -16.37 -14.61
N PHE A 104 19.42 -15.05 -14.35
CA PHE A 104 19.23 -13.97 -15.33
C PHE A 104 20.52 -13.15 -15.47
N PRO A 105 21.61 -13.72 -16.05
CA PRO A 105 22.91 -13.04 -16.15
C PRO A 105 22.89 -11.76 -17.01
N GLU A 106 21.89 -11.61 -17.86
CA GLU A 106 21.63 -10.42 -18.68
C GLU A 106 21.00 -9.26 -17.88
N GLU A 107 20.43 -9.54 -16.71
CA GLU A 107 19.83 -8.55 -15.84
C GLU A 107 20.84 -8.06 -14.80
N THR A 108 20.83 -6.76 -14.51
CA THR A 108 21.61 -6.12 -13.45
C THR A 108 20.66 -5.58 -12.39
N PRO A 109 20.20 -6.43 -11.45
CA PRO A 109 19.15 -6.07 -10.54
C PRO A 109 19.63 -5.23 -9.36
N VAL A 110 18.74 -4.34 -8.89
CA VAL A 110 18.76 -3.87 -7.50
C VAL A 110 17.84 -4.79 -6.69
N VAL A 111 18.35 -5.40 -5.63
CA VAL A 111 17.61 -6.38 -4.82
C VAL A 111 17.10 -5.70 -3.56
N VAL A 112 15.81 -5.85 -3.26
CA VAL A 112 15.17 -5.33 -2.03
C VAL A 112 14.68 -6.50 -1.20
N LEU A 113 15.12 -6.60 0.05
CA LEU A 113 14.75 -7.71 0.94
C LEU A 113 13.96 -7.23 2.15
N SER A 114 12.89 -7.98 2.46
CA SER A 114 12.23 -7.91 3.77
C SER A 114 13.03 -8.67 4.84
N ALA A 115 12.62 -8.51 6.11
CA ALA A 115 13.15 -9.29 7.22
C ALA A 115 12.83 -10.78 7.04
N MET A 116 13.67 -11.65 7.61
CA MET A 116 13.51 -13.11 7.49
C MET A 116 12.22 -13.59 8.15
N GLY A 117 11.35 -14.26 7.39
CA GLY A 117 10.15 -14.92 7.91
C GLY A 117 9.26 -13.99 8.76
N LYS A 118 9.06 -14.36 10.03
CA LYS A 118 8.24 -13.61 11.00
C LYS A 118 9.05 -12.68 11.92
N THR A 119 10.31 -12.41 11.59
CA THR A 119 11.22 -11.62 12.44
C THR A 119 10.65 -10.25 12.83
N THR A 120 10.04 -9.50 11.89
CA THR A 120 9.42 -8.20 12.22
C THR A 120 8.34 -8.33 13.29
N ASN A 121 7.49 -9.35 13.21
CA ASN A 121 6.44 -9.59 14.22
C ASN A 121 7.07 -9.98 15.56
N ASN A 122 8.10 -10.82 15.55
CA ASN A 122 8.82 -11.19 16.77
C ASN A 122 9.51 -9.97 17.41
N LEU A 123 10.06 -9.04 16.62
CA LEU A 123 10.66 -7.80 17.13
C LEU A 123 9.61 -6.92 17.82
N LEU A 124 8.44 -6.77 17.20
CA LEU A 124 7.32 -6.02 17.80
C LEU A 124 6.86 -6.64 19.13
N LEU A 125 6.63 -7.96 19.13
CA LEU A 125 6.24 -8.70 20.33
C LEU A 125 7.30 -8.65 21.42
N ALA A 126 8.60 -8.71 21.05
CA ALA A 126 9.70 -8.54 21.98
C ALA A 126 9.68 -7.16 22.64
N GLY A 127 9.43 -6.10 21.85
CA GLY A 127 9.29 -4.73 22.36
C GLY A 127 8.12 -4.58 23.33
N GLU A 128 6.95 -5.11 22.98
CA GLU A 128 5.76 -5.08 23.85
C GLU A 128 5.99 -5.84 25.17
N LYS A 129 6.65 -7.01 25.13
CA LYS A 129 7.01 -7.77 26.32
C LYS A 129 8.07 -7.06 27.16
N ALA A 130 9.06 -6.41 26.53
CA ALA A 130 10.11 -5.68 27.22
C ALA A 130 9.55 -4.59 28.14
N VAL A 131 8.51 -3.87 27.70
CA VAL A 131 7.85 -2.82 28.50
C VAL A 131 7.36 -3.32 29.86
N SER A 132 6.95 -4.58 29.97
CA SER A 132 6.32 -5.14 31.17
C SER A 132 7.16 -6.17 31.94
N CYS A 133 8.22 -6.73 31.35
CA CYS A 133 8.99 -7.82 31.98
C CYS A 133 9.97 -7.36 33.07
N GLY A 134 10.40 -6.09 33.03
CA GLY A 134 11.45 -5.53 33.88
C GLY A 134 12.87 -5.87 33.39
N ALA A 135 13.81 -4.95 33.66
CA ALA A 135 15.19 -4.98 33.14
C ALA A 135 15.96 -6.31 33.23
N PRO A 136 16.00 -7.04 34.36
CA PRO A 136 16.80 -8.27 34.46
C PRO A 136 16.27 -9.41 33.57
N LYS A 137 14.98 -9.38 33.21
CA LYS A 137 14.34 -10.41 32.38
C LYS A 137 14.34 -10.09 30.89
N ALA A 138 14.87 -8.94 30.48
CA ALA A 138 14.86 -8.54 29.06
C ALA A 138 15.67 -9.51 28.17
N SER A 139 16.76 -10.09 28.69
CA SER A 139 17.54 -11.12 27.96
C SER A 139 16.82 -12.47 27.85
N GLU A 140 15.78 -12.70 28.67
CA GLU A 140 15.00 -13.94 28.72
C GLU A 140 13.75 -13.90 27.82
N ILE A 141 13.54 -12.80 27.08
CA ILE A 141 12.41 -12.66 26.16
C ILE A 141 12.50 -13.75 25.08
N GLN A 142 11.48 -14.61 25.03
CA GLN A 142 11.41 -15.74 24.10
C GLN A 142 11.61 -15.32 22.65
N GLU A 143 10.98 -14.23 22.21
CA GLU A 143 11.09 -13.71 20.85
C GLU A 143 12.52 -13.30 20.50
N LEU A 144 13.28 -12.75 21.44
CA LEU A 144 14.70 -12.42 21.23
C LEU A 144 15.51 -13.69 20.99
N ALA A 145 15.26 -14.76 21.76
CA ALA A 145 15.92 -16.04 21.56
C ALA A 145 15.58 -16.65 20.19
N VAL A 146 14.32 -16.59 19.77
CA VAL A 146 13.88 -17.06 18.43
C VAL A 146 14.58 -16.28 17.31
N ILE A 147 14.72 -14.95 17.45
CA ILE A 147 15.42 -14.11 16.48
C ILE A 147 16.90 -14.49 16.43
N LYS A 148 17.59 -14.59 17.57
CA LYS A 148 19.00 -14.96 17.63
C LYS A 148 19.26 -16.32 16.98
N GLU A 149 18.49 -17.33 17.37
CA GLU A 149 18.63 -18.69 16.84
C GLU A 149 18.42 -18.72 15.32
N LEU A 150 17.38 -18.06 14.81
CA LEU A 150 17.09 -18.02 13.38
C LEU A 150 18.28 -17.46 12.56
N HIS A 151 18.85 -16.33 12.98
CA HIS A 151 19.92 -15.68 12.23
C HIS A 151 21.26 -16.42 12.37
N ILE A 152 21.59 -16.91 13.58
CA ILE A 152 22.80 -17.68 13.82
C ILE A 152 22.77 -18.99 13.02
N ARG A 153 21.67 -19.75 13.10
CA ARG A 153 21.49 -20.98 12.34
C ARG A 153 21.61 -20.73 10.84
N THR A 154 21.00 -19.66 10.33
CA THR A 154 21.07 -19.31 8.90
C THR A 154 22.51 -19.00 8.47
N ILE A 155 23.26 -18.25 9.28
CA ILE A 155 24.68 -17.97 9.01
C ILE A 155 25.49 -19.26 8.97
N ASP A 156 25.30 -20.16 9.94
CA ASP A 156 26.02 -21.42 10.02
C ASP A 156 25.72 -22.31 8.82
N GLU A 157 24.44 -22.44 8.45
CA GLU A 157 23.99 -23.22 7.28
C GLU A 157 24.50 -22.65 5.95
N LEU A 158 24.65 -21.33 5.84
CA LEU A 158 25.28 -20.68 4.69
C LEU A 158 26.82 -20.70 4.77
N GLY A 159 27.38 -21.12 5.91
CA GLY A 159 28.81 -21.14 6.21
C GLY A 159 29.45 -19.75 6.15
N LEU A 160 28.78 -18.76 6.74
CA LEU A 160 29.24 -17.38 6.84
C LEU A 160 29.84 -17.11 8.22
N ASP A 161 30.52 -15.97 8.37
CA ASP A 161 31.02 -15.54 9.69
C ASP A 161 29.88 -14.94 10.53
N ARG A 162 29.75 -15.39 11.79
CA ARG A 162 28.77 -14.87 12.75
C ARG A 162 28.99 -13.39 13.08
N SER A 163 30.20 -12.87 12.86
CA SER A 163 30.52 -11.44 13.05
C SER A 163 29.63 -10.50 12.21
N ILE A 164 29.02 -11.00 11.13
CA ILE A 164 28.12 -10.23 10.25
C ILE A 164 26.89 -9.70 10.99
N VAL A 165 26.37 -10.43 11.97
CA VAL A 165 25.15 -10.06 12.72
C VAL A 165 25.35 -9.96 14.22
N SER A 166 26.47 -10.43 14.78
CA SER A 166 26.69 -10.44 16.23
C SER A 166 26.51 -9.04 16.83
N GLY A 167 27.10 -8.01 16.21
CA GLY A 167 26.96 -6.63 16.68
C GLY A 167 25.51 -6.13 16.66
N LEU A 168 24.73 -6.49 15.64
CA LEU A 168 23.30 -6.13 15.55
C LEU A 168 22.45 -6.87 16.58
N LEU A 169 22.77 -8.14 16.87
CA LEU A 169 22.08 -8.92 17.89
C LEU A 169 22.38 -8.40 19.31
N ASP A 170 23.62 -7.99 19.56
CA ASP A 170 24.02 -7.38 20.82
C ASP A 170 23.32 -6.04 21.01
N GLU A 171 23.30 -5.20 19.97
CA GLU A 171 22.60 -3.92 19.99
C GLU A 171 21.09 -4.08 20.19
N LEU A 172 20.46 -5.04 19.51
CA LEU A 172 19.04 -5.38 19.71
C LEU A 172 18.76 -5.76 21.17
N GLU A 173 19.62 -6.57 21.80
CA GLU A 173 19.47 -6.93 23.20
C GLU A 173 19.62 -5.71 24.12
N GLN A 174 20.58 -4.82 23.86
CA GLN A 174 20.75 -3.58 24.63
C GLN A 174 19.53 -2.66 24.50
N LEU A 175 18.96 -2.54 23.29
CA LEU A 175 17.75 -1.78 23.04
C LEU A 175 16.57 -2.30 23.89
N LEU A 176 16.36 -3.62 23.88
CA LEU A 176 15.29 -4.26 24.67
C LEU A 176 15.50 -4.09 26.18
N LYS A 177 16.76 -4.16 26.66
CA LYS A 177 17.09 -3.83 28.06
C LYS A 177 16.73 -2.39 28.40
N GLY A 178 17.05 -1.43 27.52
CA GLY A 178 16.69 -0.02 27.68
C GLY A 178 15.18 0.17 27.77
N VAL A 179 14.41 -0.45 26.86
CA VAL A 179 12.93 -0.42 26.90
C VAL A 179 12.40 -1.01 28.21
N ALA A 180 12.96 -2.13 28.68
CA ALA A 180 12.55 -2.77 29.92
C ALA A 180 12.90 -1.98 31.19
N MET A 181 13.98 -1.19 31.15
CA MET A 181 14.35 -0.27 32.22
C MET A 181 13.41 0.94 32.27
N MET A 182 13.13 1.54 31.12
CA MET A 182 12.29 2.75 31.02
C MET A 182 10.80 2.46 31.13
N LYS A 183 10.37 1.23 30.80
CA LYS A 183 8.96 0.83 30.66
C LYS A 183 8.21 1.67 29.64
N GLU A 184 8.90 2.13 28.61
CA GLU A 184 8.36 2.96 27.54
C GLU A 184 8.85 2.46 26.18
N LEU A 185 7.92 2.31 25.23
CA LEU A 185 8.22 1.99 23.84
C LEU A 185 7.60 3.06 22.94
N THR A 186 8.37 4.10 22.64
CA THR A 186 7.91 5.19 21.77
C THR A 186 7.81 4.74 20.31
N PRO A 187 6.99 5.41 19.45
CA PRO A 187 6.97 5.13 18.01
C PRO A 187 8.34 5.19 17.35
N ARG A 188 9.21 6.12 17.77
CA ARG A 188 10.60 6.22 17.31
C ARG A 188 11.43 4.99 17.68
N THR A 189 11.33 4.55 18.93
CA THR A 189 12.02 3.34 19.41
C THR A 189 11.50 2.09 18.69
N ARG A 190 10.20 2.05 18.40
CA ARG A 190 9.56 0.96 17.65
C ARG A 190 10.09 0.85 16.23
N ASP A 191 10.22 1.96 15.51
CA ASP A 191 10.81 1.98 14.17
C ASP A 191 12.27 1.51 14.18
N TYR A 192 13.05 1.95 15.16
CA TYR A 192 14.41 1.47 15.34
C TYR A 192 14.47 -0.03 15.62
N LEU A 193 13.61 -0.52 16.53
CA LEU A 193 13.53 -1.93 16.91
C LEU A 193 13.24 -2.85 15.72
N VAL A 194 12.29 -2.49 14.86
CA VAL A 194 11.94 -3.34 13.71
C VAL A 194 12.94 -3.26 12.57
N SER A 195 13.77 -2.21 12.52
CA SER A 195 14.80 -2.04 11.48
C SER A 195 15.83 -3.17 11.47
N PHE A 196 16.16 -3.72 12.65
CA PHE A 196 17.11 -4.83 12.81
C PHE A 196 16.79 -6.04 11.92
N GLY A 197 15.50 -6.32 11.68
CA GLY A 197 15.09 -7.46 10.86
C GLY A 197 15.61 -7.41 9.42
N GLU A 198 15.43 -6.27 8.74
CA GLU A 198 15.91 -6.10 7.36
C GLU A 198 17.42 -5.83 7.30
N CYS A 199 17.96 -5.13 8.31
CA CYS A 199 19.40 -4.89 8.43
C CYS A 199 20.18 -6.21 8.50
N MET A 200 19.72 -7.18 9.29
CA MET A 200 20.35 -8.51 9.37
C MET A 200 20.13 -9.32 8.08
N SER A 201 18.89 -9.37 7.57
CA SER A 201 18.53 -10.11 6.35
C SER A 201 19.40 -9.73 5.15
N THR A 202 19.54 -8.42 4.90
CA THR A 202 20.32 -7.90 3.77
C THR A 202 21.83 -8.14 3.90
N ARG A 203 22.37 -8.04 5.13
CA ARG A 203 23.79 -8.30 5.41
C ARG A 203 24.15 -9.78 5.20
N ILE A 204 23.33 -10.69 5.72
CA ILE A 204 23.49 -12.15 5.50
C ILE A 204 23.47 -12.45 4.00
N PHE A 205 22.47 -11.93 3.28
CA PHE A 205 22.29 -12.22 1.85
C PHE A 205 23.43 -11.66 0.98
N ALA A 206 23.86 -10.41 1.24
CA ALA A 206 24.99 -9.82 0.52
C ALA A 206 26.29 -10.59 0.78
N ALA A 207 26.56 -11.01 2.02
CA ALA A 207 27.72 -11.83 2.34
C ALA A 207 27.67 -13.19 1.64
N TYR A 208 26.48 -13.81 1.57
CA TYR A 208 26.29 -15.07 0.85
C TYR A 208 26.59 -14.94 -0.65
N LEU A 209 26.09 -13.91 -1.33
CA LEU A 209 26.42 -13.67 -2.74
C LEU A 209 27.93 -13.48 -2.96
N ASN A 210 28.59 -12.71 -2.08
CA ASN A 210 30.05 -12.54 -2.16
C ASN A 210 30.81 -13.86 -1.96
N LYS A 211 30.34 -14.72 -1.05
CA LYS A 211 30.89 -16.08 -0.87
C LYS A 211 30.75 -16.94 -2.14
N LEU A 212 29.68 -16.76 -2.92
CA LEU A 212 29.49 -17.39 -4.23
C LEU A 212 30.34 -16.75 -5.36
N GLY A 213 31.20 -15.77 -5.04
CA GLY A 213 32.01 -15.04 -6.02
C GLY A 213 31.23 -14.00 -6.81
N LYS A 214 30.03 -13.63 -6.36
CA LYS A 214 29.17 -12.63 -7.01
C LYS A 214 29.20 -11.35 -6.18
N LYS A 215 29.84 -10.34 -6.73
CA LYS A 215 30.08 -9.08 -6.03
C LYS A 215 28.75 -8.41 -5.68
N ALA A 216 28.47 -8.30 -4.39
CA ALA A 216 27.24 -7.71 -3.86
C ALA A 216 27.58 -6.71 -2.76
N ARG A 217 26.81 -5.63 -2.67
CA ARG A 217 26.98 -4.60 -1.63
C ARG A 217 25.67 -4.37 -0.90
N GLN A 218 25.72 -4.47 0.42
CA GLN A 218 24.57 -4.18 1.27
C GLN A 218 24.38 -2.67 1.44
N TYR A 219 23.12 -2.24 1.48
CA TYR A 219 22.72 -0.87 1.71
C TYR A 219 21.54 -0.77 2.68
N ASP A 220 21.71 0.04 3.72
CA ASP A 220 20.58 0.50 4.52
C ASP A 220 19.93 1.70 3.83
N THR A 221 18.62 1.64 3.59
CA THR A 221 17.87 2.70 2.88
C THR A 221 18.04 4.05 3.54
N PHE A 222 18.06 4.09 4.87
CA PHE A 222 18.24 5.30 5.67
C PHE A 222 19.62 5.97 5.47
N ASP A 223 20.61 5.28 4.91
CA ASP A 223 21.94 5.84 4.61
C ASP A 223 22.16 6.17 3.12
N ILE A 224 21.29 5.70 2.23
CA ILE A 224 21.42 5.92 0.78
C ILE A 224 20.48 6.97 0.20
N GLY A 225 19.80 7.73 1.06
CA GLY A 225 18.98 8.86 0.64
C GLY A 225 17.47 8.57 0.61
N PHE A 226 16.98 7.56 1.31
CA PHE A 226 15.54 7.49 1.64
C PHE A 226 15.20 8.51 2.71
N ILE A 227 14.64 9.63 2.28
CA ILE A 227 14.28 10.76 3.15
C ILE A 227 12.77 10.74 3.36
N THR A 228 12.34 10.68 4.61
CA THR A 228 10.93 10.60 4.98
C THR A 228 10.49 11.76 5.87
N THR A 229 9.18 11.87 6.12
CA THR A 229 8.68 12.61 7.29
C THR A 229 9.12 11.93 8.60
N ASP A 230 8.92 12.62 9.72
CA ASP A 230 9.22 12.11 11.06
C ASP A 230 7.99 11.44 11.72
N ASP A 231 6.96 11.13 10.92
CA ASP A 231 5.76 10.41 11.36
C ASP A 231 6.09 8.92 11.48
N PHE A 232 6.79 8.56 12.57
CA PHE A 232 7.21 7.18 12.84
C PHE A 232 6.04 6.20 12.71
N THR A 233 6.34 4.95 12.36
CA THR A 233 5.39 3.86 12.04
C THR A 233 4.64 3.98 10.71
N ASN A 234 4.60 5.16 10.08
CA ASN A 234 3.95 5.34 8.79
C ASN A 234 4.52 6.54 8.03
N ALA A 235 5.84 6.63 7.96
CA ALA A 235 6.51 7.79 7.43
C ALA A 235 6.33 7.91 5.90
N ASP A 236 6.07 9.13 5.42
CA ASP A 236 5.90 9.39 4.00
C ASP A 236 7.25 9.70 3.32
N ILE A 237 7.48 9.12 2.15
CA ILE A 237 8.68 9.37 1.34
C ILE A 237 8.60 10.78 0.72
N LEU A 238 9.64 11.58 0.93
CA LEU A 238 9.76 12.92 0.35
C LEU A 238 10.37 12.87 -1.06
N GLU A 239 9.98 13.81 -1.92
CA GLU A 239 10.47 13.89 -3.31
C GLU A 239 12.00 14.03 -3.43
N ALA A 240 12.68 14.56 -2.40
CA ALA A 240 14.13 14.61 -2.34
C ALA A 240 14.80 13.22 -2.37
N THR A 241 14.05 12.15 -2.06
CA THR A 241 14.53 10.76 -2.08
C THR A 241 14.97 10.32 -3.47
N TYR A 242 14.18 10.62 -4.51
CA TYR A 242 14.45 10.10 -5.86
C TYR A 242 15.82 10.51 -6.42
N PRO A 243 16.22 11.80 -6.43
CA PRO A 243 17.56 12.17 -6.89
C PRO A 243 18.67 11.71 -5.93
N ALA A 244 18.42 11.63 -4.62
CA ALA A 244 19.42 11.21 -3.64
C ALA A 244 19.80 9.72 -3.81
N VAL A 245 18.78 8.85 -3.91
CA VAL A 245 18.94 7.41 -4.13
C VAL A 245 19.62 7.15 -5.47
N ALA A 246 19.17 7.82 -6.53
CA ALA A 246 19.76 7.68 -7.86
C ALA A 246 21.25 8.03 -7.85
N LYS A 247 21.61 9.19 -7.27
CA LYS A 247 22.99 9.65 -7.16
C LYS A 247 23.87 8.66 -6.39
N ARG A 248 23.38 8.11 -5.27
CA ARG A 248 24.16 7.18 -4.43
C ARG A 248 24.38 5.85 -5.14
N LEU A 249 23.32 5.20 -5.63
CA LEU A 249 23.42 3.88 -6.24
C LEU A 249 24.19 3.91 -7.57
N GLN A 250 23.95 4.91 -8.42
CA GLN A 250 24.68 5.05 -9.69
C GLN A 250 26.15 5.43 -9.45
N GLY A 251 26.44 6.34 -8.51
CA GLY A 251 27.80 6.73 -8.18
C GLY A 251 28.65 5.55 -7.71
N ASP A 252 28.08 4.74 -6.82
CA ASP A 252 28.73 3.53 -6.32
C ASP A 252 28.91 2.48 -7.41
N TRP A 253 27.93 2.31 -8.30
CA TRP A 253 28.00 1.39 -9.43
C TRP A 253 29.08 1.77 -10.44
N ILE A 254 29.21 3.06 -10.78
CA ILE A 254 30.22 3.56 -11.71
C ILE A 254 31.63 3.33 -11.16
N HIS A 255 31.83 3.54 -9.85
CA HIS A 255 33.14 3.37 -9.22
C HIS A 255 33.50 1.89 -9.03
N ASP A 256 32.56 1.08 -8.57
CA ASP A 256 32.80 -0.31 -8.23
C ASP A 256 31.51 -1.15 -8.36
N PRO A 257 31.23 -1.70 -9.56
CA PRO A 257 30.01 -2.43 -9.85
C PRO A 257 29.78 -3.61 -8.90
N ALA A 258 28.67 -3.59 -8.20
CA ALA A 258 28.24 -4.63 -7.25
C ALA A 258 26.73 -4.67 -7.21
N ILE A 259 26.15 -5.87 -7.09
CA ILE A 259 24.69 -6.05 -6.95
C ILE A 259 24.23 -5.37 -5.65
N PRO A 260 23.38 -4.32 -5.71
CA PRO A 260 22.91 -3.64 -4.50
C PRO A 260 21.86 -4.49 -3.78
N ILE A 261 22.10 -4.80 -2.51
CA ILE A 261 21.17 -5.51 -1.62
C ILE A 261 20.66 -4.51 -0.59
N VAL A 262 19.45 -4.03 -0.79
CA VAL A 262 18.87 -2.87 -0.11
C VAL A 262 17.83 -3.32 0.91
N THR A 263 17.78 -2.68 2.08
CA THR A 263 16.70 -2.88 3.05
C THR A 263 15.36 -2.49 2.42
N GLY A 264 14.28 -3.10 2.89
CA GLY A 264 12.91 -2.82 2.45
C GLY A 264 12.33 -1.57 3.11
N PHE A 265 11.41 -1.74 4.06
CA PHE A 265 10.49 -0.72 4.56
C PHE A 265 11.09 0.39 5.46
N LEU A 266 12.37 0.73 5.33
CA LEU A 266 13.05 1.70 6.19
C LEU A 266 13.34 3.03 5.46
N GLY A 267 13.49 4.10 6.23
CA GLY A 267 13.89 5.41 5.76
C GLY A 267 14.53 6.26 6.87
N LYS A 268 14.83 7.53 6.55
CA LYS A 268 15.43 8.49 7.48
C LYS A 268 14.57 9.74 7.60
N GLY A 269 14.13 10.03 8.82
CA GLY A 269 13.33 11.22 9.13
C GLY A 269 14.09 12.50 8.80
N CYS A 270 13.44 13.42 8.09
CA CYS A 270 14.09 14.62 7.56
C CYS A 270 14.55 15.62 8.63
N LYS A 271 13.90 15.64 9.81
CA LYS A 271 14.28 16.53 10.93
C LYS A 271 15.06 15.78 12.00
N SER A 272 14.57 14.62 12.42
CA SER A 272 15.18 13.85 13.51
C SER A 272 16.44 13.10 13.10
N CYS A 273 16.62 12.86 11.81
CA CYS A 273 17.64 11.96 11.25
C CYS A 273 17.56 10.53 11.82
N ALA A 274 16.46 10.16 12.47
CA ALA A 274 16.24 8.83 13.03
C ALA A 274 15.75 7.87 11.94
N VAL A 275 15.93 6.56 12.20
CA VAL A 275 15.33 5.51 11.37
C VAL A 275 13.82 5.58 11.47
N THR A 276 13.16 5.54 10.33
CA THR A 276 11.70 5.53 10.19
C THR A 276 11.26 4.27 9.45
N THR A 277 10.02 3.85 9.64
CA THR A 277 9.39 2.80 8.85
C THR A 277 8.31 3.37 7.93
N LEU A 278 8.18 2.75 6.76
CA LEU A 278 7.28 3.19 5.69
C LEU A 278 5.84 2.64 5.83
N GLY A 279 5.52 2.04 6.97
CA GLY A 279 4.21 1.44 7.22
C GLY A 279 3.88 0.23 6.34
N ARG A 280 2.60 0.06 6.04
CA ARG A 280 2.05 -1.13 5.37
C ARG A 280 2.51 -1.26 3.92
N GLY A 281 3.05 -2.42 3.57
CA GLY A 281 3.61 -2.66 2.23
C GLY A 281 4.91 -1.90 1.97
N GLY A 282 5.62 -1.47 3.01
CA GLY A 282 6.78 -0.59 2.88
C GLY A 282 7.94 -1.19 2.07
N SER A 283 8.22 -2.50 2.14
CA SER A 283 9.30 -3.10 1.32
C SER A 283 8.95 -3.06 -0.17
N ASP A 284 7.65 -3.17 -0.53
CA ASP A 284 7.19 -2.99 -1.91
C ASP A 284 7.32 -1.51 -2.33
N LEU A 285 7.04 -0.57 -1.41
CA LEU A 285 7.15 0.86 -1.65
C LEU A 285 8.62 1.26 -1.91
N THR A 286 9.56 0.65 -1.20
CA THR A 286 10.99 0.83 -1.46
C THR A 286 11.37 0.37 -2.85
N ALA A 287 10.86 -0.79 -3.30
CA ALA A 287 11.16 -1.31 -4.62
C ALA A 287 10.63 -0.39 -5.74
N THR A 288 9.41 0.12 -5.62
CA THR A 288 8.85 1.07 -6.60
C THR A 288 9.51 2.44 -6.54
N THR A 289 9.95 2.88 -5.36
CA THR A 289 10.71 4.13 -5.18
C THR A 289 12.06 4.04 -5.88
N ILE A 290 12.81 2.95 -5.70
CA ILE A 290 14.06 2.69 -6.43
C ILE A 290 13.80 2.63 -7.93
N GLY A 291 12.75 1.93 -8.36
CA GLY A 291 12.36 1.84 -9.77
C GLY A 291 12.13 3.22 -10.39
N LYS A 292 11.37 4.10 -9.72
CA LYS A 292 11.15 5.49 -10.13
C LYS A 292 12.44 6.32 -10.08
N ALA A 293 13.24 6.20 -9.03
CA ALA A 293 14.48 6.96 -8.86
C ALA A 293 15.50 6.69 -9.97
N LEU A 294 15.64 5.42 -10.35
CA LEU A 294 16.60 4.97 -11.37
C LEU A 294 16.01 4.92 -12.78
N GLY A 295 14.71 5.19 -12.96
CA GLY A 295 14.05 5.14 -14.28
C GLY A 295 14.08 3.75 -14.93
N LEU A 296 13.89 2.70 -14.14
CA LEU A 296 14.05 1.32 -14.59
C LEU A 296 12.89 0.83 -15.47
N ARG A 297 13.16 -0.21 -16.27
CA ARG A 297 12.21 -0.77 -17.24
C ARG A 297 11.01 -1.44 -16.56
N GLU A 298 11.26 -2.18 -15.48
CA GLU A 298 10.21 -2.84 -14.71
C GLU A 298 10.63 -3.04 -13.25
N ILE A 299 9.62 -3.14 -12.37
CA ILE A 299 9.79 -3.49 -10.96
C ILE A 299 9.20 -4.88 -10.75
N GLN A 300 9.99 -5.82 -10.24
CA GLN A 300 9.56 -7.20 -10.00
C GLN A 300 9.32 -7.44 -8.51
N VAL A 301 8.15 -7.98 -8.17
CA VAL A 301 7.81 -8.48 -6.85
C VAL A 301 7.70 -9.99 -6.92
N TRP A 302 8.61 -10.67 -6.23
CA TRP A 302 8.67 -12.12 -6.20
C TRP A 302 7.88 -12.68 -5.03
N LYS A 303 6.99 -13.63 -5.33
CA LYS A 303 6.07 -14.31 -4.41
C LYS A 303 6.17 -15.83 -4.58
N ASP A 304 5.25 -16.53 -3.93
CA ASP A 304 5.18 -17.99 -3.91
C ASP A 304 4.10 -18.55 -4.86
N VAL A 305 3.48 -17.69 -5.68
CA VAL A 305 2.41 -18.04 -6.65
C VAL A 305 2.66 -17.37 -8.01
N ASP A 306 2.07 -17.91 -9.08
CA ASP A 306 2.22 -17.47 -10.49
C ASP A 306 1.52 -16.13 -10.79
N GLY A 307 1.91 -15.08 -10.07
CA GLY A 307 1.35 -13.74 -10.18
C GLY A 307 0.15 -13.52 -9.27
N VAL A 308 -0.82 -12.77 -9.78
CA VAL A 308 -2.13 -12.55 -9.17
C VAL A 308 -3.11 -13.55 -9.77
N LEU A 309 -3.94 -14.16 -8.95
CA LEU A 309 -4.86 -15.23 -9.35
C LEU A 309 -6.32 -14.73 -9.38
N THR A 310 -7.18 -15.46 -10.09
CA THR A 310 -8.63 -15.19 -10.16
C THR A 310 -9.35 -15.33 -8.81
N CYS A 311 -8.78 -16.07 -7.86
CA CYS A 311 -9.15 -16.08 -6.45
C CYS A 311 -8.01 -16.66 -5.60
N ASP A 312 -8.18 -16.75 -4.28
CA ASP A 312 -7.22 -17.44 -3.41
C ASP A 312 -7.14 -18.94 -3.76
N PRO A 313 -5.95 -19.48 -4.11
CA PRO A 313 -5.78 -20.89 -4.48
C PRO A 313 -6.04 -21.86 -3.31
N ASN A 314 -5.98 -21.37 -2.06
CA ASN A 314 -6.35 -22.17 -0.89
C ASN A 314 -7.88 -22.34 -0.76
N ILE A 315 -8.67 -21.51 -1.46
CA ILE A 315 -10.14 -21.60 -1.49
C ILE A 315 -10.61 -22.34 -2.74
N CYS A 316 -10.06 -22.00 -3.92
CA CYS A 316 -10.34 -22.73 -5.16
C CYS A 316 -9.04 -23.20 -5.82
N ALA A 317 -8.85 -24.52 -5.89
CA ALA A 317 -7.67 -25.11 -6.54
C ALA A 317 -7.61 -24.85 -8.06
N SER A 318 -8.75 -24.52 -8.68
CA SER A 318 -8.88 -24.15 -10.10
C SER A 318 -8.51 -22.69 -10.39
N ALA A 319 -7.98 -21.94 -9.42
CA ALA A 319 -7.59 -20.55 -9.61
C ALA A 319 -6.56 -20.38 -10.74
N ILE A 320 -6.81 -19.40 -11.62
CA ILE A 320 -6.02 -19.19 -12.84
C ILE A 320 -5.20 -17.90 -12.70
N PRO A 321 -3.95 -17.87 -13.21
CA PRO A 321 -3.17 -16.63 -13.30
C PRO A 321 -3.85 -15.56 -14.15
N VAL A 322 -3.93 -14.34 -13.61
CA VAL A 322 -4.39 -13.14 -14.31
C VAL A 322 -3.17 -12.47 -14.95
N PRO A 323 -2.98 -12.51 -16.28
CA PRO A 323 -1.73 -12.08 -16.90
C PRO A 323 -1.51 -10.56 -16.85
N TYR A 324 -2.59 -9.77 -16.88
CA TYR A 324 -2.53 -8.31 -16.93
C TYR A 324 -3.54 -7.69 -15.97
N LEU A 325 -3.11 -6.66 -15.24
CA LEU A 325 -3.94 -5.85 -14.37
C LEU A 325 -3.65 -4.37 -14.61
N THR A 326 -4.65 -3.54 -14.34
CA THR A 326 -4.42 -2.11 -14.13
C THR A 326 -3.98 -1.82 -12.70
N PHE A 327 -3.29 -0.70 -12.46
CA PHE A 327 -2.98 -0.24 -11.10
C PHE A 327 -4.24 -0.06 -10.23
N GLU A 328 -5.39 0.25 -10.84
CA GLU A 328 -6.64 0.41 -10.11
C GLU A 328 -7.22 -0.94 -9.69
N GLU A 329 -7.26 -1.93 -10.59
CA GLU A 329 -7.64 -3.30 -10.24
C GLU A 329 -6.71 -3.88 -9.15
N ALA A 330 -5.40 -3.70 -9.29
CA ALA A 330 -4.44 -4.18 -8.31
C ALA A 330 -4.62 -3.52 -6.94
N ALA A 331 -4.96 -2.23 -6.90
CA ALA A 331 -5.20 -1.51 -5.65
C ALA A 331 -6.45 -2.03 -4.93
N GLU A 332 -7.55 -2.22 -5.65
CA GLU A 332 -8.77 -2.79 -5.07
C GLU A 332 -8.52 -4.24 -4.59
N LEU A 333 -7.81 -5.05 -5.39
CA LEU A 333 -7.43 -6.43 -5.01
C LEU A 333 -6.67 -6.47 -3.69
N ALA A 334 -5.62 -5.64 -3.58
CA ALA A 334 -4.77 -5.61 -2.41
C ALA A 334 -5.48 -5.10 -1.16
N TYR A 335 -6.44 -4.18 -1.32
CA TYR A 335 -7.21 -3.63 -0.21
C TYR A 335 -8.12 -4.69 0.44
N PHE A 336 -8.82 -5.49 -0.36
CA PHE A 336 -9.72 -6.54 0.13
C PHE A 336 -9.02 -7.85 0.53
N GLY A 337 -7.69 -7.88 0.56
CA GLY A 337 -6.93 -8.99 1.13
C GLY A 337 -6.32 -9.95 0.11
N ALA A 338 -6.41 -9.68 -1.20
CA ALA A 338 -5.59 -10.41 -2.16
C ALA A 338 -4.12 -10.13 -1.83
N GLN A 339 -3.29 -11.18 -1.82
CA GLN A 339 -1.85 -11.06 -1.61
C GLN A 339 -1.19 -10.42 -2.83
N VAL A 340 -1.43 -9.13 -3.05
CA VAL A 340 -0.87 -8.28 -4.12
C VAL A 340 -0.02 -7.18 -3.46
N LEU A 341 0.41 -6.16 -4.21
CA LEU A 341 1.11 -4.98 -3.68
C LEU A 341 0.12 -4.04 -3.01
N HIS A 342 0.50 -3.49 -1.86
CA HIS A 342 -0.29 -2.46 -1.18
C HIS A 342 -0.54 -1.22 -2.09
N PRO A 343 -1.73 -0.58 -2.08
CA PRO A 343 -2.01 0.57 -2.93
C PRO A 343 -1.00 1.72 -2.82
N GLN A 344 -0.51 1.99 -1.61
CA GLN A 344 0.50 3.02 -1.37
C GLN A 344 1.83 2.69 -2.05
N SER A 345 2.24 1.41 -2.07
CA SER A 345 3.49 1.00 -2.69
C SER A 345 3.48 1.14 -4.20
N MET A 346 2.31 1.11 -4.85
CA MET A 346 2.20 1.30 -6.29
C MET A 346 2.27 2.76 -6.74
N ARG A 347 2.15 3.75 -5.83
CA ARG A 347 2.11 5.18 -6.21
C ARG A 347 3.34 5.65 -7.01
N PRO A 348 4.59 5.33 -6.63
CA PRO A 348 5.76 5.74 -7.41
C PRO A 348 5.76 5.14 -8.82
N ALA A 349 5.42 3.85 -8.94
CA ALA A 349 5.33 3.15 -10.22
C ALA A 349 4.22 3.71 -11.12
N LYS A 350 3.01 3.94 -10.56
CA LYS A 350 1.88 4.56 -11.28
C LYS A 350 2.23 5.97 -11.76
N GLY A 351 2.88 6.78 -10.92
CA GLY A 351 3.28 8.15 -11.27
C GLY A 351 4.34 8.21 -12.37
N ALA A 352 5.28 7.26 -12.39
CA ALA A 352 6.34 7.17 -13.39
C ALA A 352 5.94 6.35 -14.64
N GLY A 353 4.79 5.67 -14.63
CA GLY A 353 4.37 4.78 -15.71
C GLY A 353 5.21 3.50 -15.82
N ILE A 354 5.91 3.10 -14.75
CA ILE A 354 6.77 1.91 -14.74
C ILE A 354 5.92 0.68 -14.43
N PRO A 355 5.92 -0.36 -15.28
CA PRO A 355 5.21 -1.61 -15.01
C PRO A 355 5.72 -2.30 -13.75
N VAL A 356 4.79 -2.87 -12.98
CA VAL A 356 5.11 -3.77 -11.86
C VAL A 356 4.76 -5.19 -12.26
N ARG A 357 5.68 -6.14 -12.07
CA ARG A 357 5.47 -7.56 -12.39
C ARG A 357 5.46 -8.39 -11.11
N VAL A 358 4.40 -9.15 -10.88
CA VAL A 358 4.34 -10.14 -9.80
C VAL A 358 4.77 -11.49 -10.37
N LYS A 359 5.85 -12.08 -9.84
CA LYS A 359 6.44 -13.35 -10.31
C LYS A 359 6.46 -14.41 -9.22
N ASN A 360 6.58 -15.68 -9.62
CA ASN A 360 6.75 -16.81 -8.71
C ASN A 360 8.22 -17.21 -8.57
N SER A 361 8.72 -17.28 -7.33
CA SER A 361 10.07 -17.73 -7.03
C SER A 361 10.29 -19.22 -7.34
N TYR A 362 9.25 -20.05 -7.24
CA TYR A 362 9.28 -21.49 -7.55
C TYR A 362 9.12 -21.78 -9.06
N ASN A 363 8.48 -20.87 -9.81
CA ASN A 363 8.25 -21.00 -11.25
C ASN A 363 8.83 -19.79 -12.01
N ARG A 364 10.16 -19.76 -12.12
CA ARG A 364 10.94 -18.60 -12.60
C ARG A 364 10.61 -18.14 -14.03
N ARG A 365 10.15 -19.08 -14.88
CA ARG A 365 9.83 -18.86 -16.29
C ARG A 365 8.38 -18.44 -16.52
N ALA A 366 7.51 -18.56 -15.52
CA ALA A 366 6.14 -18.06 -15.66
C ALA A 366 6.15 -16.55 -15.98
N PRO A 367 5.25 -16.09 -16.86
CA PRO A 367 5.14 -14.66 -17.19
C PRO A 367 4.73 -13.82 -15.98
N GLY A 368 4.01 -14.45 -15.03
CA GLY A 368 3.41 -13.79 -13.88
C GLY A 368 2.30 -12.83 -14.29
N THR A 369 2.11 -11.79 -13.48
CA THR A 369 1.12 -10.74 -13.74
C THR A 369 1.81 -9.41 -13.94
N VAL A 370 1.48 -8.71 -15.03
CA VAL A 370 1.96 -7.34 -15.29
C VAL A 370 0.89 -6.33 -14.92
N ILE A 371 1.25 -5.38 -14.06
CA ILE A 371 0.40 -4.29 -13.60
C ILE A 371 0.84 -3.01 -14.32
N THR A 372 -0.06 -2.43 -15.11
CA THR A 372 0.18 -1.23 -15.93
C THR A 372 -0.89 -0.17 -15.70
N LYS A 373 -0.77 1.00 -16.35
CA LYS A 373 -1.78 2.06 -16.28
C LYS A 373 -3.08 1.67 -16.97
N THR A 374 -2.97 1.02 -18.13
CA THR A 374 -4.10 0.59 -18.95
C THR A 374 -3.82 -0.80 -19.50
N ARG A 375 -4.89 -1.55 -19.79
CA ARG A 375 -4.87 -2.83 -20.50
C ARG A 375 -6.09 -2.93 -21.40
N ASP A 376 -6.06 -3.85 -22.36
CA ASP A 376 -7.26 -4.16 -23.13
C ASP A 376 -8.30 -4.85 -22.24
N LEU A 377 -9.52 -4.29 -22.22
CA LEU A 377 -10.67 -4.77 -21.47
C LEU A 377 -11.73 -5.42 -22.37
N SER A 378 -11.50 -5.48 -23.70
CA SER A 378 -12.47 -5.99 -24.69
C SER A 378 -13.03 -7.37 -24.31
N LYS A 379 -12.15 -8.28 -23.90
CA LYS A 379 -12.46 -9.67 -23.47
C LYS A 379 -12.65 -9.84 -21.97
N SER A 380 -12.45 -8.78 -21.17
CA SER A 380 -12.47 -8.87 -19.72
C SER A 380 -13.87 -8.59 -19.19
N ILE A 381 -14.47 -9.56 -18.50
CA ILE A 381 -15.72 -9.37 -17.74
C ILE A 381 -15.39 -9.28 -16.26
N LEU A 382 -15.01 -10.40 -15.65
CA LEU A 382 -14.54 -10.46 -14.28
C LEU A 382 -13.05 -10.79 -14.27
N THR A 383 -12.30 -10.10 -13.43
CA THR A 383 -10.85 -10.23 -13.32
C THR A 383 -10.47 -11.15 -12.17
N SER A 384 -11.05 -10.95 -10.99
CA SER A 384 -10.74 -11.75 -9.80
C SER A 384 -11.81 -11.59 -8.72
N ILE A 385 -11.86 -12.55 -7.79
CA ILE A 385 -12.78 -12.62 -6.66
C ILE A 385 -11.95 -12.70 -5.38
N VAL A 386 -12.18 -11.78 -4.46
CA VAL A 386 -11.45 -11.67 -3.20
C VAL A 386 -12.39 -11.91 -2.02
N LEU A 387 -11.87 -12.54 -0.97
CA LEU A 387 -12.56 -12.77 0.29
C LEU A 387 -11.83 -12.07 1.44
N LYS A 388 -12.54 -11.23 2.18
CA LYS A 388 -12.10 -10.70 3.48
C LYS A 388 -13.01 -11.28 4.57
N SER A 389 -12.48 -12.19 5.38
CA SER A 389 -13.24 -12.89 6.43
C SER A 389 -13.11 -12.23 7.79
N ASN A 390 -14.01 -12.60 8.71
CA ASN A 390 -14.01 -12.13 10.10
C ASN A 390 -14.07 -10.61 10.22
N ILE A 391 -14.93 -9.99 9.41
CA ILE A 391 -15.23 -8.56 9.51
C ILE A 391 -16.41 -8.34 10.47
N THR A 392 -16.39 -7.20 11.14
CA THR A 392 -17.52 -6.71 11.94
C THR A 392 -18.32 -5.73 11.11
N MET A 393 -19.63 -5.94 11.04
CA MET A 393 -20.58 -5.03 10.41
C MET A 393 -21.39 -4.29 11.47
N LEU A 394 -21.55 -2.98 11.30
CA LEU A 394 -22.38 -2.12 12.13
C LEU A 394 -23.53 -1.59 11.28
N ASP A 395 -24.76 -1.68 11.78
CA ASP A 395 -25.92 -1.00 11.20
C ASP A 395 -26.41 0.08 12.15
N ILE A 396 -26.46 1.32 11.66
CA ILE A 396 -26.74 2.53 12.44
C ILE A 396 -28.05 3.12 11.90
N VAL A 397 -29.13 3.00 12.67
CA VAL A 397 -30.47 3.41 12.25
C VAL A 397 -30.90 4.65 13.02
N SER A 398 -31.28 5.72 12.31
CA SER A 398 -31.78 6.94 12.90
C SER A 398 -32.72 7.67 11.95
N THR A 399 -33.98 7.86 12.36
CA THR A 399 -34.96 8.68 11.62
C THR A 399 -34.53 10.15 11.50
N ARG A 400 -33.60 10.59 12.35
CA ARG A 400 -32.98 11.92 12.30
C ARG A 400 -32.06 12.13 11.10
N MET A 401 -31.76 11.09 10.32
CA MET A 401 -31.00 11.21 9.07
C MET A 401 -31.80 11.87 7.94
N LEU A 402 -33.12 11.67 7.93
CA LEU A 402 -34.00 12.19 6.89
C LEU A 402 -33.98 13.72 6.86
N GLY A 403 -33.46 14.29 5.77
CA GLY A 403 -33.48 15.73 5.53
C GLY A 403 -32.54 16.57 6.41
N GLN A 404 -31.67 15.94 7.20
CA GLN A 404 -30.69 16.60 8.06
C GLN A 404 -29.28 16.47 7.48
N TYR A 405 -28.51 17.56 7.50
CA TYR A 405 -27.09 17.53 7.19
C TYR A 405 -26.25 17.28 8.45
N GLY A 406 -25.07 16.70 8.31
CA GLY A 406 -24.10 16.53 9.40
C GLY A 406 -24.22 15.24 10.21
N PHE A 407 -25.25 14.41 10.03
CA PHE A 407 -25.34 13.11 10.70
C PHE A 407 -24.17 12.18 10.31
N LEU A 408 -23.89 12.05 9.01
CA LEU A 408 -22.75 11.27 8.51
C LEU A 408 -21.42 11.80 9.07
N ALA A 409 -21.22 13.12 9.09
CA ALA A 409 -20.03 13.74 9.65
C ALA A 409 -19.85 13.38 11.13
N LYS A 410 -20.94 13.40 11.91
CA LYS A 410 -20.91 13.03 13.32
C LYS A 410 -20.59 11.55 13.54
N VAL A 411 -21.17 10.66 12.73
CA VAL A 411 -20.86 9.22 12.79
C VAL A 411 -19.37 8.98 12.50
N PHE A 412 -18.82 9.55 11.44
CA PHE A 412 -17.41 9.36 11.09
C PHE A 412 -16.43 10.05 12.06
N SER A 413 -16.82 11.16 12.70
CA SER A 413 -16.04 11.79 13.77
C SER A 413 -15.82 10.84 14.95
N ILE A 414 -16.83 10.05 15.33
CA ILE A 414 -16.69 9.07 16.43
C ILE A 414 -15.65 8.00 16.08
N PHE A 415 -15.66 7.50 14.83
CA PHE A 415 -14.65 6.54 14.38
C PHE A 415 -13.24 7.15 14.31
N GLU A 416 -13.12 8.41 13.90
CA GLU A 416 -11.86 9.16 13.88
C GLU A 416 -11.29 9.33 15.29
N ASP A 417 -12.11 9.79 16.25
CA ASP A 417 -11.72 9.99 17.65
C ASP A 417 -11.24 8.69 18.31
N LEU A 418 -11.83 7.55 17.93
CA LEU A 418 -11.48 6.22 18.42
C LEU A 418 -10.34 5.54 17.62
N GLY A 419 -9.88 6.16 16.54
CA GLY A 419 -8.82 5.63 15.67
C GLY A 419 -9.21 4.31 14.99
N ILE A 420 -10.47 4.19 14.55
CA ILE A 420 -11.01 2.99 13.91
C ILE A 420 -11.23 3.26 12.43
N SER A 421 -10.65 2.40 11.59
CA SER A 421 -10.81 2.48 10.14
C SER A 421 -12.07 1.74 9.68
N VAL A 422 -12.88 2.45 8.89
CA VAL A 422 -14.06 1.90 8.21
C VAL A 422 -13.67 1.48 6.79
N ASP A 423 -14.19 0.34 6.36
CA ASP A 423 -13.90 -0.29 5.06
C ASP A 423 -15.02 0.02 4.04
N CYS A 424 -16.13 -0.73 4.07
CA CYS A 424 -17.27 -0.53 3.18
C CYS A 424 -18.36 0.28 3.87
N VAL A 425 -19.07 1.09 3.07
CA VAL A 425 -20.20 1.93 3.50
C VAL A 425 -21.36 1.72 2.55
N ALA A 426 -22.57 1.58 3.12
CA ALA A 426 -23.84 1.60 2.40
C ALA A 426 -24.84 2.44 3.21
N THR A 427 -25.72 3.15 2.50
CA THR A 427 -26.69 4.07 3.13
C THR A 427 -28.09 3.81 2.58
N SER A 428 -29.08 3.90 3.47
CA SER A 428 -30.49 4.08 3.12
C SER A 428 -30.94 5.49 3.52
N GLU A 429 -32.23 5.79 3.41
CA GLU A 429 -32.79 7.07 3.86
C GLU A 429 -32.67 7.29 5.38
N VAL A 430 -32.67 6.21 6.16
CA VAL A 430 -32.71 6.24 7.64
C VAL A 430 -31.62 5.41 8.31
N SER A 431 -30.74 4.75 7.55
CA SER A 431 -29.69 3.91 8.10
C SER A 431 -28.37 4.01 7.35
N ILE A 432 -27.30 3.67 8.05
CA ILE A 432 -25.95 3.51 7.51
C ILE A 432 -25.43 2.15 7.97
N SER A 433 -25.03 1.32 7.01
CA SER A 433 -24.35 0.06 7.28
C SER A 433 -22.87 0.21 6.94
N LEU A 434 -22.00 -0.19 7.87
CA LEU A 434 -20.56 -0.02 7.83
C LEU A 434 -19.86 -1.36 8.09
N THR A 435 -18.72 -1.59 7.47
CA THR A 435 -17.82 -2.69 7.86
C THR A 435 -16.53 -2.12 8.43
N LEU A 436 -16.01 -2.75 9.48
CA LEU A 436 -14.77 -2.32 10.13
C LEU A 436 -13.58 -3.12 9.60
N ASP A 437 -12.41 -2.48 9.50
CA ASP A 437 -11.17 -3.20 9.25
C ASP A 437 -10.76 -3.93 10.54
N PRO A 438 -10.70 -5.28 10.56
CA PRO A 438 -10.36 -6.02 11.77
C PRO A 438 -8.94 -5.71 12.26
N SER A 439 -8.03 -5.29 11.37
CA SER A 439 -6.67 -4.92 11.76
C SER A 439 -6.51 -3.41 11.94
N LYS A 440 -6.12 -2.96 13.13
CA LYS A 440 -5.39 -1.69 13.24
C LYS A 440 -4.09 -1.79 12.43
N LEU A 441 -3.52 -0.65 12.02
CA LEU A 441 -2.30 -0.52 11.21
C LEU A 441 -1.15 -1.49 11.62
N TRP A 442 -1.17 -1.96 12.88
CA TRP A 442 -0.26 -2.97 13.43
C TRP A 442 -1.01 -4.08 14.20
N CYS A 443 -1.47 -5.11 13.48
CA CYS A 443 -1.64 -6.50 13.94
C CYS A 443 -2.38 -6.81 15.25
N ARG A 444 -3.23 -5.93 15.77
CA ARG A 444 -4.20 -6.32 16.80
C ARG A 444 -5.61 -6.23 16.22
N GLU A 445 -6.34 -7.33 16.37
CA GLU A 445 -7.78 -7.34 16.18
C GLU A 445 -8.41 -6.32 17.13
N LEU A 446 -9.46 -5.63 16.69
CA LEU A 446 -10.28 -4.81 17.56
C LEU A 446 -10.74 -5.67 18.74
N ILE A 447 -10.36 -5.27 19.95
CA ILE A 447 -10.74 -6.01 21.15
C ILE A 447 -12.20 -5.71 21.44
N GLN A 448 -12.94 -6.67 22.02
CA GLN A 448 -14.36 -6.50 22.34
C GLN A 448 -14.66 -5.18 23.08
N GLN A 449 -13.78 -4.76 24.00
CA GLN A 449 -13.90 -3.49 24.72
C GLN A 449 -13.92 -2.26 23.80
N GLU A 450 -13.16 -2.26 22.71
CA GLU A 450 -13.14 -1.16 21.74
C GLU A 450 -14.43 -1.13 20.93
N LEU A 451 -14.97 -2.31 20.58
CA LEU A 451 -16.25 -2.43 19.90
C LEU A 451 -17.42 -1.97 20.78
N ASP A 452 -17.42 -2.38 22.05
CA ASP A 452 -18.44 -1.97 23.02
C ASP A 452 -18.44 -0.45 23.18
N HIS A 453 -17.26 0.16 23.27
CA HIS A 453 -17.13 1.61 23.39
C HIS A 453 -17.63 2.37 22.15
N VAL A 454 -17.37 1.86 20.94
CA VAL A 454 -17.93 2.42 19.69
C VAL A 454 -19.45 2.39 19.71
N VAL A 455 -20.02 1.24 20.12
CA VAL A 455 -21.48 1.08 20.19
C VAL A 455 -22.07 2.06 21.19
N GLU A 456 -21.51 2.18 22.38
CA GLU A 456 -21.95 3.14 23.41
C GLU A 456 -21.96 4.59 22.90
N GLU A 457 -20.91 5.03 22.20
CA GLU A 457 -20.84 6.38 21.64
C GLU A 457 -21.86 6.62 20.52
N LEU A 458 -22.06 5.63 19.64
CA LEU A 458 -23.02 5.71 18.54
C LEU A 458 -24.48 5.64 19.03
N GLU A 459 -24.76 4.88 20.09
CA GLU A 459 -26.09 4.75 20.68
C GLU A 459 -26.64 6.06 21.25
N LYS A 460 -25.76 7.03 21.54
CA LYS A 460 -26.17 8.41 21.93
C LYS A 460 -26.94 9.13 20.82
N ILE A 461 -26.77 8.72 19.55
CA ILE A 461 -27.32 9.42 18.39
C ILE A 461 -28.22 8.55 17.50
N ALA A 462 -28.14 7.22 17.62
CA ALA A 462 -28.84 6.26 16.76
C ALA A 462 -29.11 4.94 17.48
N VAL A 463 -29.89 4.05 16.86
CA VAL A 463 -29.96 2.64 17.25
C VAL A 463 -28.86 1.90 16.50
N VAL A 464 -28.08 1.08 17.20
CA VAL A 464 -26.91 0.41 16.63
C VAL A 464 -27.08 -1.11 16.71
N HIS A 465 -26.83 -1.80 15.61
CA HIS A 465 -26.79 -3.26 15.55
C HIS A 465 -25.39 -3.72 15.15
N LEU A 466 -24.73 -4.44 16.05
CA LEU A 466 -23.40 -5.00 15.82
C LEU A 466 -23.53 -6.46 15.37
N LEU A 467 -22.96 -6.77 14.20
CA LEU A 467 -23.03 -8.07 13.55
C LEU A 467 -21.61 -8.57 13.26
N GLN A 468 -21.12 -9.48 14.11
CA GLN A 468 -19.82 -10.17 13.94
C GLN A 468 -19.92 -11.34 12.96
N HIS A 469 -18.78 -11.93 12.63
CA HIS A 469 -18.67 -13.11 11.76
C HIS A 469 -19.27 -12.91 10.36
N ARG A 470 -18.91 -11.78 9.75
CA ARG A 470 -19.27 -11.46 8.37
C ARG A 470 -18.03 -11.55 7.48
N SER A 471 -18.29 -11.74 6.20
CA SER A 471 -17.28 -11.80 5.15
C SER A 471 -17.65 -10.84 4.03
N ILE A 472 -16.65 -10.14 3.48
CA ILE A 472 -16.78 -9.37 2.24
C ILE A 472 -16.30 -10.24 1.08
N ILE A 473 -17.17 -10.45 0.10
CA ILE A 473 -16.82 -10.97 -1.22
C ILE A 473 -16.71 -9.77 -2.16
N SER A 474 -15.50 -9.53 -2.66
CA SER A 474 -15.22 -8.45 -3.60
C SER A 474 -15.07 -9.02 -5.01
N LEU A 475 -15.90 -8.55 -5.94
CA LEU A 475 -15.87 -8.88 -7.35
C LEU A 475 -15.14 -7.75 -8.09
N ILE A 476 -13.96 -8.07 -8.62
CA ILE A 476 -13.13 -7.10 -9.33
C ILE A 476 -13.18 -7.41 -10.81
N GLY A 477 -13.64 -6.45 -11.61
CA GLY A 477 -13.88 -6.66 -13.02
C GLY A 477 -14.12 -5.38 -13.82
N ASN A 478 -14.55 -5.57 -15.06
CA ASN A 478 -14.85 -4.49 -15.97
C ASN A 478 -16.18 -3.82 -15.59
N VAL A 479 -16.10 -2.61 -15.04
CA VAL A 479 -17.26 -1.81 -14.62
C VAL A 479 -18.26 -1.54 -15.75
N GLN A 480 -17.81 -1.53 -17.02
CA GLN A 480 -18.69 -1.36 -18.18
C GLN A 480 -19.67 -2.54 -18.37
N ARG A 481 -19.36 -3.70 -17.78
CA ARG A 481 -20.21 -4.90 -17.80
C ARG A 481 -20.81 -5.19 -16.42
N SER A 482 -20.94 -4.18 -15.56
CA SER A 482 -21.40 -4.34 -14.17
C SER A 482 -22.77 -5.02 -14.05
N SER A 483 -23.76 -4.66 -14.88
CA SER A 483 -25.09 -5.28 -14.86
C SER A 483 -25.02 -6.79 -15.10
N LEU A 484 -24.23 -7.23 -16.07
CA LEU A 484 -24.01 -8.64 -16.38
C LEU A 484 -23.35 -9.39 -15.22
N ILE A 485 -22.33 -8.76 -14.61
CA ILE A 485 -21.63 -9.33 -13.45
C ILE A 485 -22.59 -9.51 -12.28
N LEU A 486 -23.40 -8.48 -11.98
CA LEU A 486 -24.36 -8.51 -10.88
C LEU A 486 -25.47 -9.54 -11.10
N GLU A 487 -26.10 -9.55 -12.28
CA GLU A 487 -27.14 -10.52 -12.62
C GLU A 487 -26.65 -11.95 -12.39
N LYS A 488 -25.47 -12.26 -12.94
CA LYS A 488 -24.88 -13.58 -12.81
C LYS A 488 -24.50 -13.92 -11.38
N ALA A 489 -23.86 -12.99 -10.67
CA ALA A 489 -23.47 -13.19 -9.27
C ALA A 489 -24.69 -13.50 -8.41
N PHE A 490 -25.74 -12.68 -8.49
CA PHE A 490 -26.96 -12.89 -7.70
C PHE A 490 -27.73 -14.16 -8.09
N ASN A 491 -27.71 -14.58 -9.35
CA ASN A 491 -28.29 -15.86 -9.76
C ASN A 491 -27.55 -17.05 -9.10
N VAL A 492 -26.21 -17.00 -9.07
CA VAL A 492 -25.39 -18.01 -8.38
C VAL A 492 -25.67 -18.02 -6.88
N LEU A 493 -25.68 -16.85 -6.24
CA LEU A 493 -25.92 -16.73 -4.80
C LEU A 493 -27.32 -17.24 -4.41
N ARG A 494 -28.35 -16.87 -5.19
CA ARG A 494 -29.72 -17.35 -4.99
C ARG A 494 -29.83 -18.87 -5.09
N ARG A 495 -29.19 -19.50 -6.08
CA ARG A 495 -29.18 -20.98 -6.24
C ARG A 495 -28.52 -21.70 -5.08
N ASN A 496 -27.57 -21.05 -4.41
CA ASN A 496 -26.87 -21.58 -3.24
C ASN A 496 -27.55 -21.20 -1.91
N GLY A 497 -28.70 -20.52 -1.94
CA GLY A 497 -29.43 -20.11 -0.74
C GLY A 497 -28.73 -19.04 0.09
N VAL A 498 -27.86 -18.24 -0.54
CA VAL A 498 -27.04 -17.23 0.13
C VAL A 498 -27.78 -15.90 0.19
N ASN A 499 -27.82 -15.31 1.39
CA ASN A 499 -28.43 -14.00 1.61
C ASN A 499 -27.36 -12.91 1.73
N VAL A 500 -27.30 -12.05 0.72
CA VAL A 500 -26.43 -10.86 0.77
C VAL A 500 -27.04 -9.84 1.73
N GLN A 501 -26.26 -9.39 2.71
CA GLN A 501 -26.71 -8.50 3.77
C GLN A 501 -26.43 -7.03 3.47
N MET A 502 -25.35 -6.75 2.73
CA MET A 502 -24.95 -5.40 2.33
C MET A 502 -24.26 -5.46 0.97
N ILE A 503 -24.51 -4.44 0.15
CA ILE A 503 -23.89 -4.25 -1.17
C ILE A 503 -23.25 -2.86 -1.17
N SER A 504 -21.99 -2.78 -1.60
CA SER A 504 -21.30 -1.50 -1.77
C SER A 504 -20.59 -1.48 -3.12
N GLN A 505 -20.95 -0.52 -3.97
CA GLN A 505 -20.34 -0.29 -5.27
C GLN A 505 -20.14 1.21 -5.47
N GLY A 506 -18.90 1.63 -5.74
CA GLY A 506 -18.59 3.02 -6.06
C GLY A 506 -18.91 3.37 -7.52
N ALA A 507 -19.24 4.64 -7.78
CA ALA A 507 -19.71 5.13 -9.08
C ALA A 507 -18.76 4.93 -10.28
N SER A 508 -17.48 4.64 -10.05
CA SER A 508 -16.50 4.42 -11.13
C SER A 508 -15.42 3.41 -10.72
N LYS A 509 -15.75 2.50 -9.81
CA LYS A 509 -14.81 1.52 -9.29
C LYS A 509 -14.98 0.19 -10.01
N VAL A 510 -13.85 -0.47 -10.24
CA VAL A 510 -13.77 -1.85 -10.76
C VAL A 510 -14.22 -2.89 -9.73
N ASN A 511 -14.61 -2.46 -8.52
CA ASN A 511 -14.96 -3.32 -7.39
C ASN A 511 -16.47 -3.24 -7.06
N ILE A 512 -17.05 -4.41 -6.79
CA ILE A 512 -18.37 -4.60 -6.19
C ILE A 512 -18.18 -5.46 -4.94
N SER A 513 -18.49 -4.92 -3.76
CA SER A 513 -18.39 -5.61 -2.48
C SER A 513 -19.75 -6.13 -2.02
N LEU A 514 -19.81 -7.41 -1.67
CA LEU A 514 -21.00 -8.11 -1.16
C LEU A 514 -20.69 -8.66 0.23
N VAL A 515 -21.49 -8.31 1.24
CA VAL A 515 -21.33 -8.83 2.60
C VAL A 515 -22.24 -10.03 2.80
N VAL A 516 -21.66 -11.14 3.26
CA VAL A 516 -22.33 -12.42 3.53
C VAL A 516 -21.92 -12.96 4.90
N HIS A 517 -22.57 -14.03 5.36
CA HIS A 517 -22.17 -14.70 6.59
C HIS A 517 -20.85 -15.48 6.40
N ASP A 518 -19.99 -15.55 7.42
CA ASP A 518 -18.69 -16.25 7.30
C ASP A 518 -18.83 -17.74 6.94
N SER A 519 -19.87 -18.39 7.46
CA SER A 519 -20.13 -19.83 7.26
C SER A 519 -20.43 -20.22 5.81
N GLU A 520 -20.91 -19.29 4.99
CA GLU A 520 -21.25 -19.50 3.59
C GLU A 520 -20.18 -18.97 2.63
N ALA A 521 -19.34 -18.02 3.07
CA ALA A 521 -18.45 -17.25 2.22
C ALA A 521 -17.55 -18.09 1.31
N LYS A 522 -16.88 -19.13 1.84
CA LYS A 522 -16.00 -20.00 1.02
C LYS A 522 -16.76 -20.74 -0.08
N LYS A 523 -17.97 -21.23 0.21
CA LYS A 523 -18.81 -21.91 -0.77
C LYS A 523 -19.28 -20.93 -1.85
N CYS A 524 -19.61 -19.70 -1.47
CA CYS A 524 -19.96 -18.63 -2.41
C CYS A 524 -18.81 -18.35 -3.38
N ILE A 525 -17.57 -18.21 -2.88
CA ILE A 525 -16.40 -17.98 -3.72
C ILE A 525 -16.23 -19.11 -4.74
N GLN A 526 -16.32 -20.38 -4.31
CA GLN A 526 -16.18 -21.53 -5.20
C GLN A 526 -17.26 -21.55 -6.29
N ALA A 527 -18.52 -21.31 -5.91
CA ALA A 527 -19.63 -21.28 -6.85
C ALA A 527 -19.53 -20.11 -7.85
N LEU A 528 -19.12 -18.93 -7.38
CA LEU A 528 -18.88 -17.77 -8.23
C LEU A 528 -17.70 -18.01 -9.17
N HIS A 529 -16.59 -18.56 -8.66
CA HIS A 529 -15.41 -18.86 -9.46
C HIS A 529 -15.75 -19.83 -10.59
N SER A 530 -16.43 -20.93 -10.29
CA SER A 530 -16.84 -21.90 -11.30
C SER A 530 -17.78 -21.29 -12.35
N ALA A 531 -18.72 -20.45 -11.91
CA ALA A 531 -19.65 -19.79 -12.81
C ALA A 531 -18.95 -18.80 -13.76
N PHE A 532 -17.97 -18.02 -13.29
CA PHE A 532 -17.31 -16.98 -14.09
C PHE A 532 -16.13 -17.48 -14.91
N PHE A 533 -15.34 -18.44 -14.41
CA PHE A 533 -14.05 -18.81 -14.98
C PHE A 533 -13.99 -20.23 -15.57
N GLU A 534 -14.89 -21.14 -15.19
CA GLU A 534 -14.83 -22.55 -15.63
C GLU A 534 -15.87 -22.90 -16.69
N ASN A 535 -17.11 -22.42 -16.54
CA ASN A 535 -18.25 -22.85 -17.37
C ASN A 535 -18.39 -22.13 -18.73
N GLY A 536 -17.30 -21.64 -19.34
CA GLY A 536 -17.35 -21.07 -20.71
C GLY A 536 -18.21 -19.81 -20.88
N PHE A 537 -18.71 -19.21 -19.81
CA PHE A 537 -19.59 -18.03 -19.91
C PHE A 537 -18.93 -16.84 -20.61
N LEU A 538 -17.62 -16.66 -20.41
CA LEU A 538 -16.88 -15.61 -21.09
C LEU A 538 -16.92 -15.80 -22.62
N SER A 539 -16.95 -17.04 -23.11
CA SER A 539 -17.07 -17.36 -24.54
C SER A 539 -18.49 -17.23 -25.10
N GLU A 540 -19.53 -17.47 -24.29
CA GLU A 540 -20.93 -17.32 -24.73
C GLU A 540 -21.30 -15.85 -24.97
N VAL A 541 -20.84 -14.95 -24.10
CA VAL A 541 -21.08 -13.50 -24.23
C VAL A 541 -20.29 -12.89 -25.40
N GLU A 542 -19.12 -13.45 -25.75
CA GLU A 542 -18.39 -13.08 -26.98
C GLU A 542 -19.17 -13.46 -28.25
N GLY A 543 -19.92 -14.58 -28.22
CA GLY A 543 -20.76 -15.03 -29.34
C GLY A 543 -21.98 -14.14 -29.58
N GLU A 544 -22.64 -13.66 -28.52
CA GLU A 544 -23.80 -12.76 -28.63
C GLU A 544 -23.40 -11.35 -29.14
N GLY A 545 -22.22 -10.86 -28.77
CA GLY A 545 -21.71 -9.56 -29.25
C GLY A 545 -21.40 -9.50 -30.76
N LEU A 546 -21.13 -10.65 -31.39
CA LEU A 546 -20.92 -10.76 -32.84
C LEU A 546 -22.23 -10.86 -33.64
N GLN A 547 -23.35 -11.23 -33.02
CA GLN A 547 -24.64 -11.35 -33.69
C GLN A 547 -25.39 -10.00 -33.83
N HIS A 548 -24.99 -8.96 -33.09
CA HIS A 548 -25.64 -7.64 -33.16
C HIS A 548 -25.10 -6.68 -34.23
N ASN A 549 -24.19 -7.11 -35.10
CA ASN A 549 -23.86 -6.40 -36.35
C ASN A 549 -24.66 -6.92 -37.57
N GLY A 550 -25.91 -7.31 -37.35
CA GLY A 550 -26.88 -7.63 -38.40
C GLY A 550 -27.56 -6.36 -38.92
N SER A 551 -27.40 -6.09 -40.20
CA SER A 551 -27.90 -4.93 -40.95
C SER A 551 -29.40 -4.65 -40.75
N PRO A 552 -29.87 -3.38 -40.75
CA PRO A 552 -31.29 -3.09 -40.74
C PRO A 552 -31.90 -3.48 -42.09
N VAL A 553 -32.79 -4.46 -42.08
CA VAL A 553 -33.65 -4.80 -43.22
C VAL A 553 -34.64 -3.65 -43.40
N ASN A 554 -34.47 -2.89 -44.49
CA ASN A 554 -35.41 -1.87 -44.96
C ASN A 554 -36.76 -2.51 -45.30
N SER A 555 -37.77 -2.29 -44.49
CA SER A 555 -39.18 -2.46 -44.88
C SER A 555 -39.78 -1.11 -45.27
N ASN A 556 -39.54 -0.69 -46.52
CA ASN A 556 -40.29 0.39 -47.16
C ASN A 556 -41.66 -0.16 -47.61
N GLY A 557 -42.68 0.04 -46.79
CA GLY A 557 -44.08 -0.09 -47.21
C GLY A 557 -44.60 1.26 -47.71
N VAL A 558 -44.51 1.49 -49.02
CA VAL A 558 -45.23 2.57 -49.72
C VAL A 558 -46.52 1.96 -50.27
N ILE A 559 -47.66 2.43 -49.75
CA ILE A 559 -48.98 2.20 -50.37
C ILE A 559 -49.40 3.52 -51.03
N TYR A 560 -49.39 3.55 -52.35
CA TYR A 560 -50.27 4.39 -53.17
C TYR A 560 -50.89 3.48 -54.24
N GLY A 561 -52.21 3.58 -54.40
CA GLY A 561 -53.01 2.66 -55.20
C GLY A 561 -52.95 2.90 -56.71
N ASN A 562 -53.25 1.83 -57.45
CA ASN A 562 -54.40 1.70 -58.35
C ASN A 562 -54.55 0.23 -58.75
#